data_AF-A0A737H516-F1
#
_entry.id   AF-A0A737H516-F1
#
_cell.length_a   1.000
_cell.length_b   1.000
_cell.length_c   1.000
_cell.angle_alpha   90.00
_cell.angle_beta   90.00
_cell.angle_gamma   90.00
#
_symmetry.space_group_name_H-M   'P 1'
#
loop_
_entity.id
_entity.type
_entity.pdbx_description
1 polymer ?
#
loop_
_entity_poly.entity_id
_entity_poly.type
_entity_poly.pdbx_seq_one_letter_code
_entity_poly.pdbx_strand_id
1 'polypeptide(L)' 'MQTIIYQIAPNDWVTEKLLIAATGLKPGTILRARKESWFVGREYKHITLDGEPKPNGECLYHLPTINRWIGNMPDPDVDL' A
#
# COMPACT_ATOMS: atom_id res chain seq x y z
N MET A 1 30.89 6.93 25.51
CA MET A 1 30.46 7.15 24.11
C MET A 1 28.97 6.89 24.03
N GLN A 2 28.22 7.80 23.42
CA GLN A 2 26.77 7.66 23.27
C GLN A 2 26.49 7.11 21.87
N THR A 3 25.88 5.92 21.79
CA THR A 3 25.52 5.30 20.50
C THR A 3 24.14 5.81 20.11
N ILE A 4 24.03 6.42 18.93
CA ILE A 4 22.75 6.84 18.35
C ILE A 4 22.25 5.71 17.45
N ILE A 5 21.01 5.26 17.69
CA ILE A 5 20.35 4.25 16.88
C ILE A 5 19.28 4.94 16.03
N TYR A 6 19.35 4.76 14.71
CA TYR A 6 18.32 5.23 13.77
C TYR A 6 17.45 4.05 13.36
N GLN A 7 16.14 4.16 13.62
CA GLN A 7 15.15 3.21 13.12
C GLN A 7 14.54 3.78 11.84
N ILE A 8 14.78 3.10 10.72
CA ILE A 8 14.18 3.45 9.43
C ILE A 8 12.92 2.61 9.25
N ALA A 9 11.80 3.28 9.01
CA ALA A 9 10.54 2.66 8.66
C ALA A 9 10.14 3.06 7.23
N PRO A 10 9.33 2.24 6.54
CA PRO A 10 8.70 2.65 5.29
C PRO A 10 7.94 3.98 5.47
N ASN A 11 7.96 4.81 4.42
CA ASN A 11 7.07 5.96 4.35
C ASN A 11 5.60 5.52 4.32
N ASP A 12 4.67 6.42 4.61
CA ASP A 12 3.23 6.13 4.53
C ASP A 12 2.80 5.80 3.09
N TRP A 13 3.37 6.52 2.12
CA TRP A 13 3.15 6.29 0.70
C TRP A 13 4.34 5.55 0.09
N VAL A 14 4.08 4.33 -0.38
CA VAL A 14 5.10 3.40 -0.88
C VAL A 14 4.84 2.98 -2.32
N THR A 15 5.89 2.55 -3.01
CA THR A 15 5.76 1.93 -4.34
C THR A 15 5.15 0.54 -4.23
N GLU A 16 4.66 -0.01 -5.35
CA GLU A 16 4.12 -1.37 -5.39
C GLU A 16 5.12 -2.40 -4.86
N LYS A 17 6.40 -2.29 -5.25
CA LYS A 17 7.46 -3.20 -4.81
C LYS A 17 7.62 -3.21 -3.29
N LEU A 18 7.60 -2.04 -2.65
CA LEU A 18 7.74 -1.94 -1.20
C LEU A 18 6.44 -2.35 -0.48
N LEU A 19 5.27 -2.08 -1.06
CA LEU A 19 4.01 -2.61 -0.56
C LEU A 19 4.01 -4.14 -0.53
N ILE A 20 4.42 -4.77 -1.64
CA ILE A 20 4.55 -6.23 -1.74
C ILE A 20 5.52 -6.75 -0.68
N ALA A 21 6.68 -6.12 -0.53
CA ALA A 21 7.66 -6.53 0.47
C ALA A 21 7.14 -6.37 1.92
N ALA A 22 6.37 -5.32 2.20
CA ALA A 22 5.86 -5.03 3.54
C ALA A 22 4.64 -5.89 3.92
N THR A 23 3.76 -6.19 2.97
CA THR A 23 2.46 -6.84 3.22
C THR A 23 2.39 -8.30 2.76
N GLY A 24 3.27 -8.71 1.84
CA GLY A 24 3.22 -10.02 1.20
C GLY A 24 2.13 -10.18 0.13
N LEU A 25 1.35 -9.13 -0.16
CA LEU A 25 0.31 -9.19 -1.19
C LEU A 25 0.91 -9.44 -2.58
N LYS A 26 0.26 -10.29 -3.38
CA LYS A 26 0.67 -10.55 -4.77
C LYS A 26 0.25 -9.38 -5.67
N PRO A 27 1.01 -9.08 -6.76
CA PRO A 27 0.63 -8.03 -7.72
C PRO A 27 -0.79 -8.19 -8.27
N GLY A 28 -1.20 -9.43 -8.57
CA GLY A 28 -2.57 -9.71 -9.03
C GLY A 28 -3.64 -9.38 -8.00
N THR A 29 -3.36 -9.58 -6.71
CA THR A 29 -4.27 -9.21 -5.61
C THR A 29 -4.36 -7.70 -5.47
N ILE A 30 -3.23 -6.99 -5.56
CA ILE A 30 -3.18 -5.52 -5.54
C ILE A 30 -4.00 -4.95 -6.70
N LEU A 31 -3.84 -5.50 -7.91
CA LEU A 31 -4.60 -5.07 -9.09
C LEU A 31 -6.11 -5.28 -8.91
N ARG A 32 -6.53 -6.41 -8.34
CA ARG A 32 -7.95 -6.67 -8.03
C ARG A 32 -8.48 -5.76 -6.94
N ALA A 33 -7.72 -5.57 -5.87
CA ALA A 33 -8.08 -4.67 -4.78
C ALA A 33 -8.30 -3.24 -5.30
N ARG A 34 -7.45 -2.73 -6.19
CA ARG A 34 -7.66 -1.43 -6.88
C ARG A 34 -8.94 -1.34 -7.69
N LYS A 35 -9.41 -2.45 -8.26
CA LYS A 35 -10.64 -2.49 -9.07
C LYS A 35 -11.89 -2.63 -8.22
N GLU A 36 -11.81 -3.34 -7.10
CA GLU A 36 -12.98 -3.85 -6.37
C GLU A 36 -13.14 -3.26 -4.96
N SER A 37 -12.07 -2.79 -4.31
CA SER A 37 -12.09 -2.53 -2.86
C SER A 37 -11.38 -1.25 -2.40
N TRP A 38 -10.35 -0.82 -3.13
CA TRP A 38 -9.52 0.32 -2.79
C TRP A 38 -9.95 1.55 -3.58
N PHE A 39 -9.88 2.71 -2.93
CA PHE A 39 -10.29 3.98 -3.52
C PHE A 39 -9.08 4.85 -3.85
N VAL A 40 -9.13 5.49 -5.02
CA VAL A 40 -8.14 6.52 -5.41
C VAL A 40 -8.16 7.63 -4.36
N GLY A 41 -6.99 8.06 -3.91
CA GLY A 41 -6.79 9.05 -2.86
C GLY A 41 -6.79 8.50 -1.44
N ARG A 42 -7.28 7.26 -1.22
CA ARG A 42 -7.37 6.64 0.11
C ARG A 42 -6.37 5.51 0.31
N GLU A 43 -6.40 4.49 -0.55
CA GLU A 43 -5.44 3.37 -0.52
C GLU A 43 -4.36 3.50 -1.58
N TYR A 44 -4.65 4.17 -2.71
CA TYR A 44 -3.65 4.39 -3.75
C TYR A 44 -3.87 5.74 -4.43
N LYS A 45 -2.82 6.30 -5.04
CA LYS A 45 -2.91 7.51 -5.85
C LYS A 45 -1.91 7.50 -6.99
N HIS A 46 -2.26 8.21 -8.05
CA HIS A 46 -1.34 8.49 -9.15
C HIS A 46 -0.57 9.77 -8.83
N ILE A 47 0.75 9.68 -8.83
CA ILE A 47 1.66 10.81 -8.70
C ILE A 47 2.24 11.15 -10.07
N THR A 48 2.20 12.45 -10.36
CA THR A 48 2.71 13.06 -11.58
C THR A 48 3.50 14.31 -11.20
N LEU A 49 4.42 14.72 -12.07
CA LEU A 49 5.29 15.88 -11.82
C LEU A 49 4.56 17.22 -11.89
N ASP A 50 3.43 17.25 -12.61
CA ASP A 50 2.59 18.43 -12.79
C ASP A 50 1.47 18.54 -11.75
N GLY A 51 1.40 17.59 -10.81
CA GLY A 51 0.43 17.60 -9.70
C GLY A 51 -0.98 17.13 -10.10
N GLU A 52 -1.24 16.90 -11.38
CA GLU A 52 -2.52 16.43 -11.91
C GLU A 52 -2.52 14.91 -12.06
N PRO A 53 -3.36 14.14 -11.35
CA PRO A 53 -3.36 12.68 -11.43
C PRO A 53 -3.65 12.19 -12.85
N LYS A 54 -2.70 11.48 -13.46
CA LYS A 54 -2.84 10.91 -14.81
C LYS A 54 -2.81 9.38 -14.78
N PRO A 55 -3.48 8.70 -15.74
CA PRO A 55 -3.47 7.23 -15.80
C PRO A 55 -2.08 6.61 -15.95
N ASN A 56 -1.15 7.34 -16.56
CA ASN A 56 0.25 6.95 -16.75
C ASN A 56 1.18 7.43 -15.62
N GLY A 57 0.65 8.11 -14.60
CA GLY A 57 1.42 8.53 -13.43
C GLY A 57 1.80 7.34 -12.56
N GLU A 58 2.94 7.47 -11.88
CA GLU A 58 3.46 6.48 -10.92
C GLU A 58 2.40 6.23 -9.84
N CYS A 59 2.13 4.96 -9.54
CA CYS A 59 1.10 4.60 -8.58
C CYS A 59 1.72 4.34 -7.22
N LEU A 60 1.39 5.18 -6.23
CA LEU A 60 1.78 4.97 -4.83
C LEU A 60 0.62 4.44 -4.01
N TYR A 61 0.96 3.71 -2.96
CA TYR A 61 0.03 3.00 -2.09
C TYR A 61 0.19 3.48 -0.64
N HIS A 62 -0.93 3.71 0.03
CA HIS A 62 -0.93 4.17 1.42
C HIS A 62 -0.88 2.99 2.37
N LEU A 63 0.33 2.65 2.83
CA LEU A 63 0.60 1.48 3.66
C LEU A 63 -0.26 1.43 4.94
N PRO A 64 -0.45 2.53 5.70
CA PRO A 64 -1.27 2.48 6.91
C PRO A 64 -2.74 2.14 6.65
N THR A 65 -3.35 2.68 5.59
CA THR A 65 -4.75 2.39 5.26
C THR A 65 -4.89 0.96 4.75
N ILE A 66 -3.94 0.49 3.92
CA ILE A 66 -3.96 -0.88 3.41
C ILE A 66 -3.78 -1.88 4.57
N ASN A 67 -2.88 -1.61 5.52
CA ASN A 67 -2.72 -2.46 6.70
C ASN A 67 -4.00 -2.51 7.54
N ARG A 68 -4.70 -1.37 7.71
CA ARG A 68 -6.01 -1.34 8.37
C ARG A 68 -7.04 -2.17 7.61
N TRP A 69 -7.06 -2.07 6.28
CA TRP A 69 -7.95 -2.85 5.43
C TRP A 69 -7.69 -4.36 5.56
N ILE A 70 -6.42 -4.78 5.58
CA ILE A 70 -6.01 -6.17 5.82
C ILE A 70 -6.47 -6.62 7.22
N GLY A 71 -6.22 -5.82 8.26
CA GLY A 71 -6.60 -6.17 9.64
C GLY A 71 -8.11 -6.20 9.90
N ASN A 72 -8.91 -5.61 9.00
CA ASN A 72 -10.37 -5.67 9.04
C ASN A 72 -10.95 -6.82 8.20
N MET A 73 -10.09 -7.63 7.54
CA MET A 73 -10.57 -8.83 6.86
C MET A 73 -11.14 -9.81 7.88
N PRO A 74 -12.25 -10.49 7.57
CA PRO A 74 -12.73 -11.55 8.42
C PRO A 74 -11.67 -12.65 8.48
N ASP A 75 -11.50 -13.23 9.67
CA ASP A 75 -10.78 -14.48 9.78
C ASP A 75 -11.48 -15.54 8.92
N PRO A 76 -10.72 -16.46 8.29
CA PRO A 76 -11.34 -17.56 7.59
C PRO A 76 -12.25 -18.29 8.58
N ASP A 77 -13.51 -18.51 8.18
CA ASP A 77 -14.31 -19.51 8.86
C ASP A 77 -13.53 -20.81 8.71
N VAL A 78 -13.30 -21.49 9.83
CA VAL A 78 -12.53 -22.74 9.89
C VAL A 78 -12.94 -23.62 8.71
N ASP A 79 -12.01 -23.92 7.80
CA ASP A 79 -12.15 -24.71 6.56
C ASP A 79 -12.03 -23.96 5.20
N LEU A 80 -10.99 -23.12 5.03
CA LEU A 80 -10.39 -22.83 3.71
C LEU A 80 -9.14 -23.69 3.45
#